data_AF-A0A948DZL8-F1
#
_entry.id   AF-A0A948DZL8-F1
#
_cell.length_a   1.000
_cell.length_b   1.000
_cell.length_c   1.000
_cell.angle_alpha   90.00
_cell.angle_beta   90.00
_cell.angle_gamma   90.00
#
_symmetry.space_group_name_H-M   'P 1'
#
loop_
_entity.id
_entity.type
_entity.pdbx_description
1 polymer ?
#
loop_
_entity_poly.entity_id
_entity_poly.type
_entity_poly.pdbx_seq_one_letter_code
_entity_poly.pdbx_strand_id
1 'polypeptide(L)'
;MNTPCPIHLDFELKPVLAVGAELKNTFCLTRGNLAFVSQPIGDLKNLETLEFFKQEVERYKSLLQIEPEIVAHDLHPDYLGTKFAEEYCSVLRAPCSVLPIQHHHAHIASCMAENGVDEKVIGVAMDGIGYGTDGKMWGCEFLLADYLGFERMAHLRYMPMPGGDKATQEPYRMAISYLCSIYGDEIPPRFLERWGEEKAGFILRMIKQQINSPLTSSAGRLFDAVSSLLGIRDVVEHEAQAAIELEMMADDNEQGVYNFEVFREGEVFIIDPNPTVLEIVQDINQGTAPSIISSRFHNTVLNFILETSKLIRERSGINKVALSGGVFQNRYLLEGIKPKLEEEGFIPLLHCRVPTNDGGISLGQAVIASKA
;
A
#
# COMPACT_ATOMS: atom_id res chain seq x y z
N MET A 1 -20.29 -0.29 10.37
CA MET A 1 -20.73 0.45 11.58
C MET A 1 -21.73 1.52 11.14
N ASN A 2 -22.76 1.81 11.93
CA ASN A 2 -23.55 3.03 11.72
C ASN A 2 -22.63 4.23 12.00
N THR A 3 -22.24 4.95 10.97
CA THR A 3 -21.48 6.20 11.10
C THR A 3 -22.43 7.32 11.55
N PRO A 4 -22.04 8.19 12.52
CA PRO A 4 -20.70 8.29 13.12
C PRO A 4 -20.60 7.55 14.48
N CYS A 5 -19.92 6.40 14.51
CA CYS A 5 -19.46 5.76 15.76
C CYS A 5 -17.96 6.07 15.92
N PRO A 6 -17.54 6.82 16.96
CA PRO A 6 -16.17 7.26 17.09
C PRO A 6 -15.21 6.12 17.46
N ILE A 7 -13.95 6.30 17.07
CA ILE A 7 -12.82 5.56 17.62
C ILE A 7 -12.36 6.31 18.86
N HIS A 8 -12.41 5.61 19.99
CA HIS A 8 -11.90 6.09 21.26
C HIS A 8 -10.40 5.81 21.31
N LEU A 9 -9.62 6.84 21.61
CA LEU A 9 -8.18 6.73 21.85
C LEU A 9 -7.87 6.97 23.32
N ASP A 10 -6.73 6.47 23.77
CA ASP A 10 -6.26 6.59 25.16
C ASP A 10 -5.54 7.91 25.45
N PHE A 11 -5.51 8.83 24.48
CA PHE A 11 -4.88 10.14 24.59
C PHE A 11 -5.75 11.23 23.95
N GLU A 12 -5.54 12.47 24.38
CA GLU A 12 -6.23 13.62 23.81
C GLU A 12 -5.67 13.99 22.43
N LEU A 13 -6.59 14.37 21.55
CA LEU A 13 -6.33 14.83 20.20
C LEU A 13 -6.63 16.33 20.09
N LYS A 14 -5.80 17.03 19.31
CA LYS A 14 -6.12 18.37 18.80
C LYS A 14 -7.32 18.28 17.85
N PRO A 15 -8.09 19.35 17.64
CA PRO A 15 -9.11 19.40 16.60
C PRO A 15 -8.47 19.34 15.20
N VAL A 16 -8.57 18.19 14.53
CA VAL A 16 -8.01 17.95 13.21
C VAL A 16 -9.12 17.61 12.22
N LEU A 17 -8.97 18.07 10.98
CA LEU A 17 -9.63 17.52 9.80
C LEU A 17 -8.58 16.80 8.96
N ALA A 18 -8.63 15.47 8.94
CA ALA A 18 -7.83 14.67 8.01
C ALA A 18 -8.65 14.34 6.77
N VAL A 19 -8.15 14.73 5.59
CA VAL A 19 -8.92 14.64 4.34
C VAL A 19 -8.89 13.25 3.69
N GLY A 20 -8.00 12.36 4.14
CA GLY A 20 -7.86 11.00 3.62
C GLY A 20 -6.98 10.88 2.38
N ALA A 21 -7.09 9.73 1.71
CA ALA A 21 -6.44 9.41 0.43
C ALA A 21 -7.37 9.74 -0.76
N GLU A 22 -6.88 9.58 -2.00
CA GLU A 22 -7.69 9.81 -3.20
C GLU A 22 -8.69 8.67 -3.45
N LEU A 23 -8.28 7.41 -3.27
CA LEU A 23 -9.12 6.24 -3.50
C LEU A 23 -9.88 5.86 -2.24
N LYS A 24 -11.08 5.29 -2.39
CA LYS A 24 -11.90 4.78 -1.26
C LYS A 24 -11.97 5.77 -0.10
N ASN A 25 -12.07 7.06 -0.42
CA ASN A 25 -11.82 8.14 0.52
C ASN A 25 -12.78 8.08 1.72
N THR A 26 -12.21 8.39 2.88
CA THR A 26 -12.92 8.85 4.08
C THR A 26 -12.20 10.10 4.58
N PHE A 27 -12.91 10.97 5.30
CA PHE A 27 -12.27 12.00 6.12
C PHE A 27 -12.42 11.66 7.60
N CYS A 28 -11.60 12.26 8.45
CA CYS A 28 -11.67 12.09 9.89
C CYS A 28 -11.65 13.46 10.59
N LEU A 29 -12.57 13.65 11.54
CA LEU A 29 -12.57 14.80 12.45
C LEU A 29 -12.23 14.33 13.86
N THR A 30 -11.48 15.12 14.62
CA THR A 30 -11.11 14.77 16.01
C THR A 30 -11.57 15.79 17.04
N ARG A 31 -11.91 15.31 18.24
CA ARG A 31 -12.24 16.15 19.40
C ARG A 31 -12.02 15.39 20.70
N GLY A 32 -11.26 15.97 21.63
CA GLY A 32 -10.92 15.30 22.88
C GLY A 32 -10.19 14.00 22.54
N ASN A 33 -10.62 12.85 23.06
CA ASN A 33 -10.04 11.56 22.74
C ASN A 33 -10.82 10.75 21.68
N LEU A 34 -11.61 11.44 20.84
CA LEU A 34 -12.48 10.81 19.84
C LEU A 34 -12.04 11.16 18.43
N ALA A 35 -11.96 10.13 17.58
CA ALA A 35 -11.77 10.26 16.14
C ALA A 35 -13.04 9.80 15.40
N PHE A 36 -13.61 10.68 14.59
CA PHE A 36 -14.84 10.48 13.84
C PHE A 36 -14.52 10.28 12.36
N VAL A 37 -14.30 9.03 11.96
CA VAL A 37 -14.14 8.65 10.54
C VAL A 37 -15.51 8.70 9.86
N SER A 38 -15.56 9.33 8.69
CA SER A 38 -16.76 9.46 7.88
C SER A 38 -17.23 8.12 7.31
N GLN A 39 -18.42 8.10 6.72
CA GLN A 39 -18.77 7.06 5.77
C GLN A 39 -17.82 7.08 4.55
N PRO A 40 -17.72 5.97 3.79
CA PRO A 40 -17.04 5.99 2.50
C PRO A 40 -17.63 7.05 1.58
N ILE A 41 -16.76 7.92 1.06
CA ILE A 41 -17.09 8.96 0.09
C ILE A 41 -16.95 8.42 -1.34
N GLY A 42 -15.97 7.55 -1.57
CA GLY A 42 -15.62 7.00 -2.89
C GLY A 42 -14.30 7.57 -3.41
N ASP A 43 -14.06 7.45 -4.71
CA ASP A 43 -12.80 7.93 -5.32
C ASP A 43 -12.88 9.43 -5.61
N LEU A 44 -12.03 10.23 -4.97
CA LEU A 44 -11.92 11.68 -5.16
C LEU A 44 -11.19 12.03 -6.46
N LYS A 45 -11.74 11.62 -7.60
CA LYS A 45 -11.18 11.81 -8.95
C LYS A 45 -11.94 12.79 -9.82
N ASN A 46 -13.12 13.20 -9.40
CA ASN A 46 -14.00 14.06 -10.19
C ASN A 46 -14.70 15.11 -9.32
N LEU A 47 -15.27 16.12 -9.97
CA LEU A 47 -15.90 17.25 -9.30
C LEU A 47 -17.12 16.83 -8.46
N GLU A 48 -17.92 15.89 -8.96
CA GLU A 48 -19.12 15.41 -8.26
C GLU A 48 -18.78 14.80 -6.90
N THR A 49 -17.76 13.92 -6.85
CA THR A 49 -17.33 13.27 -5.61
C THR A 49 -16.67 14.28 -4.67
N LEU A 50 -15.93 15.26 -5.21
CA LEU A 50 -15.34 16.34 -4.44
C LEU A 50 -16.39 17.28 -3.82
N GLU A 51 -17.45 17.62 -4.54
CA GLU A 51 -18.55 18.44 -4.01
C GLU A 51 -19.30 17.71 -2.90
N PHE A 52 -19.58 16.41 -3.08
CA PHE A 52 -20.17 15.57 -2.05
C PHE A 52 -19.28 15.51 -0.79
N PHE A 53 -17.97 15.30 -0.97
CA PHE A 53 -16.99 15.36 0.11
C PHE A 53 -17.06 16.68 0.90
N LYS A 54 -17.02 17.83 0.21
CA LYS A 54 -17.05 19.15 0.84
C LYS A 54 -18.33 19.36 1.66
N GLN A 55 -19.48 18.94 1.13
CA GLN A 55 -20.77 19.01 1.83
C GLN A 55 -20.77 18.17 3.11
N GLU A 56 -20.23 16.95 3.04
CA GLU A 56 -20.18 16.04 4.18
C GLU A 56 -19.22 16.51 5.27
N VAL A 57 -18.07 17.09 4.92
CA VAL A 57 -17.15 17.71 5.88
C VAL A 57 -17.87 18.81 6.67
N GLU A 58 -18.54 19.75 5.99
CA GLU A 58 -19.26 20.84 6.68
C GLU A 58 -20.45 20.33 7.51
N ARG A 59 -21.14 19.29 7.05
CA ARG A 59 -22.22 18.63 7.80
C ARG A 59 -21.70 18.02 9.09
N TYR A 60 -20.58 17.29 9.04
CA TYR A 60 -19.98 16.67 10.23
C TYR A 60 -19.41 17.71 11.19
N LYS A 61 -18.73 18.75 10.70
CA LYS A 61 -18.25 19.87 11.55
C LYS A 61 -19.42 20.51 12.32
N SER A 62 -20.50 20.82 11.62
CA SER A 62 -21.70 21.42 12.21
C SER A 62 -22.36 20.49 13.24
N LEU A 63 -22.52 19.21 12.91
CA LEU A 63 -23.14 18.20 13.78
C LEU A 63 -22.32 17.96 15.05
N LEU A 64 -21.00 17.84 14.90
CA LEU A 64 -20.08 17.52 15.98
C LEU A 64 -19.59 18.76 16.72
N GLN A 65 -19.87 19.97 16.21
CA GLN A 65 -19.35 21.25 16.72
C GLN A 65 -17.82 21.22 16.84
N ILE A 66 -17.15 20.86 15.74
CA ILE A 66 -15.70 20.78 15.63
C ILE A 66 -15.24 21.86 14.65
N GLU A 67 -14.38 22.76 15.12
CA GLU A 67 -13.63 23.68 14.28
C GLU A 67 -12.18 23.18 14.20
N PRO A 68 -11.73 22.68 13.03
CA PRO A 68 -10.38 22.17 12.88
C PRO A 68 -9.30 23.26 13.05
N GLU A 69 -8.30 22.97 13.86
CA GLU A 69 -7.07 23.75 14.00
C GLU A 69 -5.98 23.27 13.04
N ILE A 70 -6.07 22.02 12.58
CA ILE A 70 -5.12 21.42 11.63
C ILE A 70 -5.91 20.72 10.52
N VAL A 71 -5.50 20.93 9.28
CA VAL A 71 -5.98 20.16 8.13
C VAL A 71 -4.86 19.26 7.62
N ALA A 72 -5.02 17.96 7.82
CA ALA A 72 -4.05 16.95 7.43
C ALA A 72 -4.41 16.34 6.07
N HIS A 73 -3.43 16.14 5.21
CA HIS A 73 -3.65 15.55 3.88
C HIS A 73 -2.49 14.66 3.43
N ASP A 74 -2.72 13.88 2.38
CA ASP A 74 -1.70 13.04 1.78
C ASP A 74 -0.56 13.89 1.18
N LEU A 75 0.66 13.38 1.23
CA LEU A 75 1.85 14.01 0.65
C LEU A 75 1.74 14.21 -0.87
N HIS A 76 0.88 13.45 -1.57
CA HIS A 76 0.72 13.57 -3.02
C HIS A 76 0.20 14.98 -3.42
N PRO A 77 0.95 15.75 -4.23
CA PRO A 77 0.62 17.14 -4.54
C PRO A 77 -0.63 17.29 -5.42
N ASP A 78 -0.87 16.34 -6.33
CA ASP A 78 -1.95 16.46 -7.32
C ASP A 78 -3.34 16.01 -6.86
N TYR A 79 -3.45 15.32 -5.70
CA TYR A 79 -4.73 14.79 -5.20
C TYR A 79 -5.72 15.92 -4.95
N LEU A 80 -7.01 15.67 -5.28
CA LEU A 80 -8.07 16.64 -5.03
C LEU A 80 -8.23 16.95 -3.53
N GLY A 81 -7.97 15.98 -2.65
CA GLY A 81 -7.95 16.18 -1.20
C GLY A 81 -6.85 17.14 -0.75
N THR A 82 -5.65 17.04 -1.34
CA THR A 82 -4.52 17.96 -1.08
C THR A 82 -4.87 19.39 -1.47
N LYS A 83 -5.39 19.58 -2.69
CA LYS A 83 -5.84 20.90 -3.17
C LYS A 83 -6.94 21.48 -2.29
N PHE A 84 -7.89 20.65 -1.86
CA PHE A 84 -8.92 21.08 -0.91
C PHE A 84 -8.31 21.55 0.43
N ALA A 85 -7.35 20.82 0.99
CA ALA A 85 -6.72 21.19 2.26
C ALA A 85 -6.01 22.56 2.18
N GLU A 86 -5.30 22.82 1.08
CA GLU A 86 -4.64 24.10 0.82
C GLU A 86 -5.64 25.26 0.63
N GLU A 87 -6.73 25.01 -0.10
CA GLU A 87 -7.83 25.96 -0.27
C GLU A 87 -8.55 26.25 1.05
N TYR A 88 -8.76 25.24 1.89
CA TYR A 88 -9.54 25.35 3.13
C TYR A 88 -8.96 26.40 4.08
N CYS A 89 -7.65 26.37 4.34
CA CYS A 89 -7.02 27.34 5.25
C CYS A 89 -6.83 28.73 4.59
N SER A 90 -6.65 28.80 3.28
CA SER A 90 -6.45 30.08 2.58
C SER A 90 -7.76 30.88 2.40
N VAL A 91 -8.86 30.22 2.08
CA VAL A 91 -10.15 30.88 1.78
C VAL A 91 -10.90 31.27 3.05
N LEU A 92 -10.87 30.44 4.10
CA LEU A 92 -11.66 30.66 5.30
C LEU A 92 -11.04 31.65 6.29
N ARG A 93 -9.76 32.06 6.10
CA ARG A 93 -8.96 32.82 7.10
C ARG A 93 -9.05 32.23 8.51
N ALA A 94 -9.37 30.94 8.59
CA ALA A 94 -9.38 30.22 9.85
C ALA A 94 -7.93 30.10 10.32
N PRO A 95 -7.66 30.17 11.63
CA PRO A 95 -6.33 29.96 12.18
C PRO A 95 -5.98 28.46 12.13
N CYS A 96 -6.01 27.85 10.93
CA CYS A 96 -5.66 26.46 10.72
C CYS A 96 -4.33 26.33 9.97
N SER A 97 -3.55 25.33 10.37
CA SER A 97 -2.34 24.91 9.66
C SER A 97 -2.63 23.72 8.76
N VAL A 98 -1.97 23.66 7.61
CA VAL A 98 -2.03 22.50 6.71
C VAL A 98 -0.81 21.61 6.98
N LEU A 99 -1.02 20.31 7.11
CA LEU A 99 0.06 19.33 7.37
C LEU A 99 0.02 18.19 6.35
N PRO A 100 1.05 18.06 5.47
CA PRO A 100 1.19 16.91 4.60
C PRO A 100 1.71 15.69 5.38
N ILE A 101 1.13 14.53 5.13
CA ILE A 101 1.45 13.27 5.80
C ILE A 101 1.71 12.20 4.76
N GLN A 102 2.78 11.44 4.95
CA GLN A 102 3.16 10.38 4.03
C GLN A 102 2.15 9.22 4.10
N HIS A 103 1.73 8.75 2.92
CA HIS A 103 0.67 7.76 2.75
C HIS A 103 0.86 6.47 3.56
N HIS A 104 2.04 5.85 3.48
CA HIS A 104 2.34 4.59 4.16
C HIS A 104 2.48 4.79 5.68
N HIS A 105 3.00 5.94 6.12
CA HIS A 105 3.02 6.32 7.53
C HIS A 105 1.60 6.45 8.08
N ALA A 106 0.66 7.02 7.31
CA ALA A 106 -0.74 7.08 7.68
C ALA A 106 -1.41 5.69 7.75
N HIS A 107 -1.07 4.75 6.86
CA HIS A 107 -1.51 3.35 6.96
C HIS A 107 -1.05 2.72 8.28
N ILE A 108 0.23 2.86 8.63
CA ILE A 108 0.76 2.30 9.88
C ILE A 108 0.14 2.98 11.11
N ALA A 109 0.03 4.31 11.11
CA ALA A 109 -0.56 5.05 12.22
C ALA A 109 -2.04 4.73 12.42
N SER A 110 -2.81 4.47 11.36
CA SER A 110 -4.21 4.07 11.50
C SER A 110 -4.35 2.71 12.19
N CYS A 111 -3.47 1.75 11.86
CA CYS A 111 -3.37 0.45 12.52
C CYS A 111 -3.03 0.58 14.00
N MET A 112 -2.01 1.39 14.32
CA MET A 112 -1.59 1.66 15.69
C MET A 112 -2.71 2.29 16.51
N ALA A 113 -3.43 3.26 15.93
CA ALA A 113 -4.48 4.02 16.60
C ALA A 113 -5.64 3.12 17.01
N GLU A 114 -6.11 2.25 16.12
CA GLU A 114 -7.22 1.35 16.46
C GLU A 114 -6.83 0.25 17.46
N ASN A 115 -5.54 -0.10 17.53
CA ASN A 115 -4.99 -1.05 18.50
C ASN A 115 -4.56 -0.42 19.83
N GLY A 116 -4.70 0.91 19.99
CA GLY A 116 -4.31 1.62 21.22
C GLY A 116 -2.80 1.64 21.47
N VAL A 117 -1.98 1.58 20.41
CA VAL A 117 -0.52 1.53 20.51
C VAL A 117 0.07 2.92 20.25
N ASP A 118 0.77 3.48 21.24
CA ASP A 118 1.48 4.77 21.16
C ASP A 118 2.96 4.57 21.48
N GLU A 119 3.59 3.68 20.71
CA GLU A 119 5.03 3.40 20.79
C GLU A 119 5.56 3.11 19.38
N LYS A 120 6.88 3.00 19.27
CA LYS A 120 7.54 2.71 18.00
C LYS A 120 7.30 1.25 17.57
N VAL A 121 6.88 1.05 16.33
CA VAL A 121 6.56 -0.27 15.75
C VAL A 121 7.34 -0.51 14.45
N ILE A 122 7.45 -1.76 14.05
CA ILE A 122 7.79 -2.16 12.68
C ILE A 122 6.48 -2.10 11.88
N GLY A 123 6.30 -1.10 11.04
CA GLY A 123 5.16 -1.01 10.15
C GLY A 123 5.46 -1.68 8.81
N VAL A 124 4.64 -2.64 8.40
CA VAL A 124 4.67 -3.26 7.07
C VAL A 124 3.49 -2.70 6.28
N ALA A 125 3.79 -1.81 5.34
CA ALA A 125 2.81 -1.14 4.51
C ALA A 125 2.87 -1.69 3.07
N MET A 126 1.92 -2.55 2.70
CA MET A 126 1.84 -3.17 1.38
C MET A 126 0.58 -2.72 0.65
N ASP A 127 0.76 -2.05 -0.48
CA ASP A 127 -0.31 -1.42 -1.23
C ASP A 127 -0.07 -1.45 -2.76
N GLY A 128 -1.03 -0.94 -3.51
CA GLY A 128 -0.92 -0.66 -4.93
C GLY A 128 0.04 0.48 -5.21
N ILE A 129 -0.26 1.69 -4.74
CA ILE A 129 0.53 2.89 -5.04
C ILE A 129 0.39 3.88 -3.88
N GLY A 130 1.50 4.43 -3.39
CA GLY A 130 1.49 5.67 -2.62
C GLY A 130 2.71 6.54 -2.94
N TYR A 131 2.57 7.85 -2.76
CA TYR A 131 3.66 8.79 -3.10
C TYR A 131 4.81 8.69 -2.10
N GLY A 132 5.99 8.35 -2.60
CA GLY A 132 7.22 8.25 -1.81
C GLY A 132 7.85 9.61 -1.54
N THR A 133 8.58 9.72 -0.43
CA THR A 133 9.33 10.95 -0.09
C THR A 133 10.52 11.20 -1.04
N ASP A 134 10.91 10.20 -1.82
CA ASP A 134 11.94 10.27 -2.86
C ASP A 134 11.37 10.49 -4.27
N GLY A 135 10.08 10.81 -4.38
CA GLY A 135 9.38 11.04 -5.64
C GLY A 135 9.11 9.77 -6.46
N LYS A 136 9.36 8.58 -5.90
CA LYS A 136 9.03 7.28 -6.51
C LYS A 136 7.71 6.74 -5.96
N MET A 137 7.14 5.76 -6.63
CA MET A 137 5.89 5.14 -6.19
C MET A 137 6.19 4.01 -5.19
N TRP A 138 5.74 4.14 -3.96
CA TRP A 138 5.90 3.14 -2.92
C TRP A 138 4.71 2.17 -2.91
N GLY A 139 4.88 1.03 -2.24
CA GLY A 139 3.80 0.05 -2.06
C GLY A 139 4.22 -1.31 -1.47
N CYS A 140 5.44 -1.44 -0.99
CA CYS A 140 5.89 -2.57 -0.18
C CYS A 140 7.02 -2.06 0.71
N GLU A 141 6.65 -1.45 1.82
CA GLU A 141 7.52 -0.64 2.65
C GLU A 141 7.55 -1.20 4.07
N PHE A 142 8.75 -1.27 4.65
CA PHE A 142 8.95 -1.56 6.04
C PHE A 142 9.47 -0.31 6.72
N LEU A 143 8.67 0.23 7.63
CA LEU A 143 8.92 1.47 8.34
C LEU A 143 9.19 1.16 9.81
N LEU A 144 10.13 1.86 10.42
CA LEU A 144 10.21 1.99 11.86
C LEU A 144 9.50 3.28 12.24
N ALA A 145 8.26 3.18 12.72
CA ALA A 145 7.35 4.33 12.81
C ALA A 145 6.71 4.48 14.19
N ASP A 146 6.46 5.72 14.56
CA ASP A 146 5.55 6.13 15.63
C ASP A 146 4.64 7.27 15.10
N TYR A 147 3.84 7.94 15.93
CA TYR A 147 2.99 9.03 15.44
C TYR A 147 3.74 10.32 15.07
N LEU A 148 5.00 10.47 15.49
CA LEU A 148 5.79 11.69 15.25
C LEU A 148 6.62 11.58 13.97
N GLY A 149 6.95 10.37 13.54
CA GLY A 149 7.67 10.16 12.29
C GLY A 149 7.97 8.70 11.99
N PHE A 150 8.74 8.49 10.93
CA PHE A 150 9.15 7.16 10.49
C PHE A 150 10.56 7.17 9.90
N GLU A 151 11.22 6.02 9.98
CA GLU A 151 12.43 5.68 9.22
C GLU A 151 12.09 4.56 8.24
N ARG A 152 12.44 4.71 6.96
CA ARG A 152 12.24 3.64 5.97
C ARG A 152 13.37 2.62 6.10
N MET A 153 13.04 1.42 6.60
CA MET A 153 14.01 0.38 6.95
C MET A 153 14.20 -0.65 5.83
N ALA A 154 13.15 -0.95 5.08
CA ALA A 154 13.24 -1.84 3.93
C ALA A 154 12.19 -1.52 2.87
N HIS A 155 12.42 -1.96 1.64
CA HIS A 155 11.40 -1.95 0.60
C HIS A 155 11.65 -3.01 -0.48
N LEU A 156 10.62 -3.31 -1.26
CA LEU A 156 10.77 -4.12 -2.47
C LEU A 156 11.64 -3.40 -3.50
N ARG A 157 12.49 -4.14 -4.22
CA ARG A 157 13.31 -3.61 -5.31
C ARG A 157 12.48 -2.73 -6.24
N TYR A 158 13.03 -1.56 -6.57
CA TYR A 158 12.41 -0.67 -7.54
C TYR A 158 12.35 -1.29 -8.93
N MET A 159 11.16 -1.33 -9.49
CA MET A 159 10.88 -1.81 -10.83
C MET A 159 10.31 -0.69 -11.69
N PRO A 160 10.69 -0.57 -12.96
CA PRO A 160 10.04 0.35 -13.90
C PRO A 160 8.56 -0.01 -14.08
N MET A 161 7.69 1.00 -14.07
CA MET A 161 6.25 0.87 -14.29
C MET A 161 5.88 1.46 -15.66
N PRO A 162 6.06 0.71 -16.77
CA PRO A 162 6.05 1.29 -18.11
C PRO A 162 4.64 1.74 -18.54
N GLY A 163 4.47 3.06 -18.68
CA GLY A 163 3.20 3.71 -18.97
C GLY A 163 2.50 4.30 -17.74
N GLY A 164 3.16 4.32 -16.57
CA GLY A 164 2.61 4.87 -15.33
C GLY A 164 1.29 4.17 -14.98
N ASP A 165 0.21 4.95 -14.82
CA ASP A 165 -1.14 4.46 -14.50
C ASP A 165 -1.64 3.38 -15.46
N LYS A 166 -1.17 3.34 -16.72
CA LYS A 166 -1.54 2.24 -17.63
C LYS A 166 -1.11 0.88 -17.10
N ALA A 167 0.01 0.80 -16.37
CA ALA A 167 0.47 -0.45 -15.79
C ALA A 167 -0.42 -0.97 -14.64
N THR A 168 -1.28 -0.13 -14.06
CA THR A 168 -2.28 -0.58 -13.08
C THR A 168 -3.51 -1.18 -13.75
N GLN A 169 -3.79 -0.81 -15.01
CA GLN A 169 -4.90 -1.33 -15.81
C GLN A 169 -4.47 -2.51 -16.70
N GLU A 170 -3.19 -2.56 -17.07
CA GLU A 170 -2.61 -3.54 -17.96
C GLU A 170 -1.47 -4.31 -17.27
N PRO A 171 -1.77 -5.23 -16.31
CA PRO A 171 -0.80 -6.07 -15.59
C PRO A 171 0.35 -6.66 -16.41
N TYR A 172 0.12 -7.00 -17.68
CA TYR A 172 1.17 -7.54 -18.56
C TYR A 172 2.37 -6.61 -18.73
N ARG A 173 2.18 -5.29 -18.57
CA ARG A 173 3.25 -4.29 -18.55
C ARG A 173 4.25 -4.54 -17.42
N MET A 174 3.74 -4.87 -16.23
CA MET A 174 4.58 -5.20 -15.07
C MET A 174 5.25 -6.56 -15.24
N ALA A 175 4.54 -7.54 -15.80
CA ALA A 175 5.14 -8.84 -16.14
C ALA A 175 6.34 -8.69 -17.09
N ILE A 176 6.22 -7.87 -18.14
CA ILE A 176 7.34 -7.55 -19.05
C ILE A 176 8.48 -6.86 -18.28
N SER A 177 8.17 -5.95 -17.35
CA SER A 177 9.18 -5.26 -16.53
C SER A 177 10.02 -6.23 -15.70
N TYR A 178 9.38 -7.18 -15.01
CA TYR A 178 10.09 -8.22 -14.25
C TYR A 178 10.88 -9.17 -15.15
N LEU A 179 10.30 -9.63 -16.27
CA LEU A 179 11.03 -10.46 -17.24
C LEU A 179 12.26 -9.74 -17.79
N CYS A 180 12.15 -8.45 -18.10
CA CYS A 180 13.27 -7.62 -18.56
C CYS A 180 14.36 -7.48 -17.49
N SER A 181 14.00 -7.42 -16.20
CA SER A 181 14.98 -7.33 -15.12
C SER A 181 15.77 -8.64 -14.92
N ILE A 182 15.15 -9.78 -15.23
CA ILE A 182 15.76 -11.12 -15.05
C ILE A 182 16.56 -11.54 -16.29
N TYR A 183 16.00 -11.34 -17.48
CA TYR A 183 16.55 -11.85 -18.74
C TYR A 183 17.22 -10.78 -19.60
N GLY A 184 17.07 -9.49 -19.26
CA GLY A 184 17.46 -8.41 -20.15
C GLY A 184 16.70 -8.49 -21.47
N ASP A 185 17.44 -8.77 -22.55
CA ASP A 185 16.90 -8.83 -23.92
C ASP A 185 16.48 -10.24 -24.33
N GLU A 186 16.82 -11.25 -23.54
CA GLU A 186 16.61 -12.67 -23.84
C GLU A 186 15.32 -13.21 -23.19
N ILE A 187 14.26 -12.40 -23.18
CA ILE A 187 12.97 -12.81 -22.62
C ILE A 187 12.41 -14.02 -23.40
N PRO A 188 11.90 -15.07 -22.72
CA PRO A 188 11.38 -16.25 -23.42
C PRO A 188 10.28 -15.88 -24.44
N PRO A 189 10.43 -16.28 -25.74
CA PRO A 189 9.56 -15.83 -26.82
C PRO A 189 8.07 -16.07 -26.58
N ARG A 190 7.72 -17.19 -25.92
CA ARG A 190 6.32 -17.55 -25.62
C ARG A 190 5.53 -16.44 -24.91
N PHE A 191 6.18 -15.64 -24.06
CA PHE A 191 5.51 -14.56 -23.35
C PHE A 191 5.30 -13.35 -24.25
N LEU A 192 6.31 -13.02 -25.05
CA LEU A 192 6.24 -11.92 -26.03
C LEU A 192 5.19 -12.21 -27.11
N GLU A 193 5.16 -13.45 -27.61
CA GLU A 193 4.16 -13.94 -28.57
C GLU A 193 2.74 -13.83 -28.00
N ARG A 194 2.52 -14.26 -26.75
CA ARG A 194 1.21 -14.21 -26.09
C ARG A 194 0.65 -12.79 -25.99
N TRP A 195 1.48 -11.81 -25.62
CA TRP A 195 1.05 -10.40 -25.50
C TRP A 195 1.09 -9.63 -26.84
N GLY A 196 1.69 -10.23 -27.86
CA GLY A 196 1.98 -9.62 -29.15
C GLY A 196 3.36 -8.96 -29.17
N GLU A 197 4.23 -9.45 -30.06
CA GLU A 197 5.65 -9.06 -30.15
C GLU A 197 5.85 -7.55 -30.33
N GLU A 198 5.02 -6.91 -31.16
CA GLU A 198 5.11 -5.46 -31.39
C GLU A 198 4.82 -4.66 -30.12
N LYS A 199 3.76 -5.04 -29.39
CA LYS A 199 3.35 -4.39 -28.13
C LYS A 199 4.41 -4.60 -27.05
N ALA A 200 4.87 -5.85 -26.89
CA ALA A 200 5.90 -6.17 -25.91
C ALA A 200 7.22 -5.47 -26.24
N GLY A 201 7.62 -5.46 -27.51
CA GLY A 201 8.81 -4.75 -28.00
C GLY A 201 8.74 -3.24 -27.77
N PHE A 202 7.55 -2.62 -27.90
CA PHE A 202 7.36 -1.21 -27.54
C PHE A 202 7.56 -0.95 -26.05
N ILE A 203 6.98 -1.80 -25.18
CA ILE A 203 7.14 -1.68 -23.71
C ILE A 203 8.60 -1.86 -23.30
N LEU A 204 9.32 -2.83 -23.88
CA LEU A 204 10.75 -3.03 -23.61
C LEU A 204 11.58 -1.80 -23.98
N ARG A 205 11.26 -1.13 -25.10
CA ARG A 205 11.91 0.13 -25.46
C ARG A 205 11.60 1.24 -24.45
N MET A 206 10.35 1.36 -23.98
CA MET A 206 9.97 2.32 -22.94
C MET A 206 10.80 2.13 -21.67
N ILE A 207 10.93 0.89 -21.20
CA ILE A 207 11.70 0.53 -20.01
C ILE A 207 13.17 0.93 -20.19
N LYS A 208 13.82 0.49 -21.28
CA LYS A 208 15.24 0.75 -21.55
C LYS A 208 15.55 2.24 -21.69
N GLN A 209 14.66 2.99 -22.33
CA GLN A 209 14.81 4.43 -22.54
C GLN A 209 14.31 5.25 -21.34
N GLN A 210 13.77 4.61 -20.30
CA GLN A 210 13.16 5.25 -19.13
C GLN A 210 12.07 6.28 -19.50
N ILE A 211 11.37 6.04 -20.61
CA ILE A 211 10.31 6.92 -21.09
C ILE A 211 9.01 6.52 -20.40
N ASN A 212 8.42 7.47 -19.68
CA ASN A 212 7.13 7.30 -18.99
C ASN A 212 7.05 6.00 -18.17
N SER A 213 8.17 5.67 -17.52
CA SER A 213 8.37 4.43 -16.77
C SER A 213 8.84 4.75 -15.34
N PRO A 214 8.00 5.43 -14.52
CA PRO A 214 8.35 5.74 -13.14
C PRO A 214 8.70 4.46 -12.36
N LEU A 215 9.57 4.59 -11.37
CA LEU A 215 9.97 3.45 -10.54
C LEU A 215 8.95 3.19 -9.44
N THR A 216 8.66 1.92 -9.21
CA THR A 216 7.74 1.46 -8.15
C THR A 216 8.35 0.36 -7.29
N SER A 217 8.11 0.41 -5.98
CA SER A 217 8.37 -0.68 -5.02
C SER A 217 7.07 -1.38 -4.60
N SER A 218 6.04 -1.35 -5.45
CA SER A 218 4.70 -1.84 -5.11
C SER A 218 4.58 -3.35 -5.04
N ALA A 219 4.03 -3.85 -3.92
CA ALA A 219 3.59 -5.22 -3.80
C ALA A 219 2.40 -5.50 -4.73
N GLY A 220 1.43 -4.58 -4.82
CA GLY A 220 0.29 -4.74 -5.74
C GLY A 220 0.73 -4.95 -7.20
N ARG A 221 1.75 -4.23 -7.66
CA ARG A 221 2.32 -4.39 -9.01
C ARG A 221 3.08 -5.71 -9.20
N LEU A 222 3.68 -6.26 -8.13
CA LEU A 222 4.26 -7.61 -8.16
C LEU A 222 3.15 -8.68 -8.30
N PHE A 223 2.04 -8.55 -7.57
CA PHE A 223 0.88 -9.44 -7.71
C PHE A 223 0.28 -9.38 -9.11
N ASP A 224 0.11 -8.18 -9.67
CA ASP A 224 -0.36 -7.98 -11.05
C ASP A 224 0.57 -8.69 -12.06
N ALA A 225 1.89 -8.52 -11.90
CA ALA A 225 2.87 -9.17 -12.76
C ALA A 225 2.75 -10.70 -12.73
N VAL A 226 2.67 -11.29 -11.54
CA VAL A 226 2.54 -12.75 -11.38
C VAL A 226 1.22 -13.25 -11.95
N SER A 227 0.11 -12.56 -11.69
CA SER A 227 -1.21 -12.87 -12.24
C SER A 227 -1.20 -12.88 -13.77
N SER A 228 -0.57 -11.87 -14.40
CA SER A 228 -0.39 -11.84 -15.84
C SER A 228 0.51 -12.97 -16.33
N LEU A 229 1.65 -13.25 -15.70
CA LEU A 229 2.54 -14.37 -16.09
C LEU A 229 1.81 -15.71 -16.13
N LEU A 230 0.93 -15.96 -15.16
CA LEU A 230 0.08 -17.14 -15.06
C LEU A 230 -1.05 -17.18 -16.10
N GLY A 231 -1.29 -16.07 -16.81
CA GLY A 231 -2.38 -15.95 -17.78
C GLY A 231 -3.75 -15.79 -17.15
N ILE A 232 -3.80 -15.39 -15.87
CA ILE A 232 -5.05 -15.14 -15.14
C ILE A 232 -5.65 -13.82 -15.65
N ARG A 233 -4.85 -12.75 -15.63
CA ARG A 233 -5.32 -11.43 -16.05
C ARG A 233 -4.20 -10.56 -16.62
N ASP A 234 -4.34 -10.19 -17.89
CA ASP A 234 -3.44 -9.24 -18.56
C ASP A 234 -3.96 -7.79 -18.51
N VAL A 235 -5.29 -7.60 -18.47
CA VAL A 235 -5.97 -6.31 -18.41
C VAL A 235 -7.08 -6.39 -17.37
N VAL A 236 -7.18 -5.40 -16.48
CA VAL A 236 -8.18 -5.35 -15.40
C VAL A 236 -9.28 -4.34 -15.71
N GLU A 237 -10.48 -4.63 -15.22
CA GLU A 237 -11.66 -3.76 -15.32
C GLU A 237 -11.88 -2.91 -14.05
N HIS A 238 -11.40 -3.42 -12.92
CA HIS A 238 -11.48 -2.74 -11.63
C HIS A 238 -10.19 -2.93 -10.83
N GLU A 239 -10.03 -2.10 -9.80
CA GLU A 239 -8.84 -2.11 -8.94
C GLU A 239 -8.63 -3.48 -8.28
N ALA A 240 -7.37 -3.89 -8.17
CA ALA A 240 -6.91 -5.13 -7.55
C ALA A 240 -7.44 -6.44 -8.17
N GLN A 241 -8.16 -6.40 -9.30
CA GLN A 241 -8.76 -7.60 -9.90
C GLN A 241 -7.75 -8.74 -10.11
N ALA A 242 -6.60 -8.44 -10.70
CA ALA A 242 -5.57 -9.44 -10.99
C ALA A 242 -5.00 -10.09 -9.71
N ALA A 243 -4.83 -9.30 -8.65
CA ALA A 243 -4.38 -9.78 -7.33
C ALA A 243 -5.44 -10.64 -6.64
N ILE A 244 -6.73 -10.24 -6.70
CA ILE A 244 -7.85 -10.99 -6.13
C ILE A 244 -8.01 -12.33 -6.84
N GLU A 245 -8.00 -12.34 -8.17
CA GLU A 245 -8.11 -13.58 -8.95
C GLU A 245 -6.91 -14.50 -8.72
N LEU A 246 -5.71 -13.95 -8.50
CA LEU A 246 -4.53 -14.72 -8.11
C LEU A 246 -4.71 -15.37 -6.74
N GLU A 247 -5.21 -14.63 -5.74
CA GLU A 247 -5.54 -15.16 -4.41
C GLU A 247 -6.55 -16.31 -4.49
N MET A 248 -7.63 -16.14 -5.26
CA MET A 248 -8.68 -17.16 -5.43
C MET A 248 -8.17 -18.47 -6.05
N MET A 249 -7.03 -18.43 -6.74
CA MET A 249 -6.41 -19.62 -7.32
C MET A 249 -5.56 -20.39 -6.32
N ALA A 250 -5.14 -19.79 -5.20
CA ALA A 250 -4.26 -20.46 -4.25
C ALA A 250 -4.90 -21.73 -3.67
N ASP A 251 -4.14 -22.82 -3.64
CA ASP A 251 -4.44 -24.06 -2.93
C ASP A 251 -3.81 -24.03 -1.53
N ASP A 252 -4.63 -24.06 -0.48
CA ASP A 252 -4.20 -24.03 0.92
C ASP A 252 -3.33 -25.24 1.32
N ASN A 253 -3.36 -26.32 0.54
CA ASN A 253 -2.55 -27.52 0.80
C ASN A 253 -1.11 -27.42 0.29
N GLU A 254 -0.82 -26.49 -0.62
CA GLU A 254 0.53 -26.28 -1.16
C GLU A 254 1.36 -25.41 -0.20
N GLN A 255 2.42 -26.00 0.34
CA GLN A 255 3.29 -25.37 1.34
C GLN A 255 4.65 -24.95 0.77
N GLY A 256 4.88 -25.17 -0.53
CA GLY A 256 6.10 -24.75 -1.19
C GLY A 256 6.29 -23.23 -1.16
N VAL A 257 7.53 -22.83 -1.39
CA VAL A 257 7.96 -21.43 -1.48
C VAL A 257 8.98 -21.31 -2.61
N TYR A 258 9.15 -20.09 -3.11
CA TYR A 258 10.21 -19.72 -4.03
C TYR A 258 11.33 -19.00 -3.30
N ASN A 259 12.50 -18.95 -3.94
CA ASN A 259 13.62 -18.18 -3.44
C ASN A 259 13.41 -16.67 -3.65
N PHE A 260 14.05 -15.88 -2.79
CA PHE A 260 14.19 -14.43 -2.89
C PHE A 260 15.45 -14.01 -2.14
N GLU A 261 15.89 -12.78 -2.39
CA GLU A 261 17.05 -12.23 -1.70
C GLU A 261 16.65 -11.00 -0.90
N VAL A 262 17.27 -10.83 0.27
CA VAL A 262 17.24 -9.58 1.03
C VAL A 262 18.67 -9.16 1.25
N PHE A 263 19.04 -8.00 0.72
CA PHE A 263 20.38 -7.44 0.90
C PHE A 263 20.29 -6.00 1.36
N ARG A 264 21.37 -5.49 1.94
CA ARG A 264 21.44 -4.13 2.46
C ARG A 264 22.04 -3.19 1.43
N GLU A 265 21.39 -2.06 1.18
CA GLU A 265 21.88 -0.95 0.38
C GLU A 265 21.90 0.32 1.26
N GLY A 266 23.09 0.72 1.72
CA GLY A 266 23.22 1.79 2.71
C GLY A 266 22.61 1.39 4.05
N GLU A 267 21.65 2.17 4.55
CA GLU A 267 20.92 1.88 5.81
C GLU A 267 19.59 1.13 5.59
N VAL A 268 19.25 0.78 4.34
CA VAL A 268 17.95 0.20 3.98
C VAL A 268 18.14 -1.23 3.47
N PHE A 269 17.21 -2.12 3.78
CA PHE A 269 17.15 -3.46 3.18
C PHE A 269 16.31 -3.46 1.90
N ILE A 270 16.81 -4.12 0.86
CA ILE A 270 16.12 -4.30 -0.42
C ILE A 270 15.68 -5.76 -0.54
N ILE A 271 14.38 -5.96 -0.72
CA ILE A 271 13.80 -7.27 -1.02
C ILE A 271 13.80 -7.43 -2.54
N ASP A 272 14.54 -8.39 -3.06
CA ASP A 272 14.59 -8.71 -4.49
C ASP A 272 13.71 -9.91 -4.83
N PRO A 273 12.58 -9.71 -5.53
CA PRO A 273 11.69 -10.78 -5.95
C PRO A 273 12.12 -11.42 -7.29
N ASN A 274 13.21 -11.00 -7.92
CA ASN A 274 13.64 -11.56 -9.21
C ASN A 274 13.87 -13.08 -9.17
N PRO A 275 14.51 -13.66 -8.13
CA PRO A 275 14.60 -15.12 -8.01
C PRO A 275 13.22 -15.79 -7.95
N THR A 276 12.25 -15.18 -7.28
CA THR A 276 10.87 -15.68 -7.20
C THR A 276 10.22 -15.73 -8.59
N VAL A 277 10.32 -14.63 -9.34
CA VAL A 277 9.73 -14.56 -10.68
C VAL A 277 10.44 -15.51 -11.66
N LEU A 278 11.75 -15.69 -11.52
CA LEU A 278 12.52 -16.64 -12.32
C LEU A 278 12.02 -18.08 -12.09
N GLU A 279 11.82 -18.48 -10.84
CA GLU A 279 11.30 -19.82 -10.49
C GLU A 279 9.85 -20.00 -10.92
N ILE A 280 9.02 -18.96 -10.82
CA ILE A 280 7.66 -18.95 -11.40
C ILE A 280 7.71 -19.24 -12.90
N VAL A 281 8.61 -18.58 -13.65
CA VAL A 281 8.77 -18.83 -15.09
C VAL A 281 9.18 -20.28 -15.37
N GLN A 282 10.07 -20.84 -14.54
CA GLN A 282 10.47 -22.26 -14.63
C GLN A 282 9.28 -23.21 -14.38
N ASP A 283 8.49 -22.96 -13.35
CA ASP A 283 7.29 -23.75 -13.04
C ASP A 283 6.26 -23.69 -14.18
N ILE A 284 6.03 -22.51 -14.77
CA ILE A 284 5.14 -22.37 -15.94
C ILE A 284 5.73 -23.12 -17.15
N ASN A 285 7.05 -23.20 -17.31
CA ASN A 285 7.69 -23.99 -18.39
C ASN A 285 7.55 -25.51 -18.15
N GLN A 286 7.50 -25.94 -16.89
CA GLN A 286 7.31 -27.34 -16.50
C GLN A 286 5.83 -27.78 -16.53
N GLY A 287 4.90 -26.85 -16.75
CA GLY A 287 3.47 -27.13 -16.76
C GLY A 287 2.86 -27.27 -15.36
N THR A 288 3.51 -26.72 -14.34
CA THR A 288 2.98 -26.67 -12.97
C THR A 288 1.65 -25.92 -12.96
N ALA A 289 0.66 -26.44 -12.22
CA ALA A 289 -0.67 -25.85 -12.18
C ALA A 289 -0.63 -24.41 -11.62
N PRO A 290 -1.42 -23.46 -12.19
CA PRO A 290 -1.45 -22.09 -11.70
C PRO A 290 -1.82 -21.94 -10.22
N SER A 291 -2.61 -22.85 -9.67
CA SER A 291 -2.97 -22.86 -8.25
C SER A 291 -1.77 -23.11 -7.34
N ILE A 292 -0.92 -24.07 -7.69
CA ILE A 292 0.33 -24.38 -6.98
C ILE A 292 1.28 -23.18 -7.03
N ILE A 293 1.44 -22.59 -8.21
CA ILE A 293 2.32 -21.41 -8.38
C ILE A 293 1.80 -20.22 -7.56
N SER A 294 0.48 -20.00 -7.56
CA SER A 294 -0.15 -18.96 -6.74
C SER A 294 0.14 -19.17 -5.26
N SER A 295 -0.08 -20.38 -4.73
CA SER A 295 0.21 -20.68 -3.31
C SER A 295 1.68 -20.45 -2.97
N ARG A 296 2.60 -20.96 -3.80
CA ARG A 296 4.04 -20.77 -3.59
C ARG A 296 4.42 -19.30 -3.60
N PHE A 297 3.87 -18.52 -4.51
CA PHE A 297 4.08 -17.07 -4.54
C PHE A 297 3.57 -16.39 -3.27
N HIS A 298 2.34 -16.68 -2.83
CA HIS A 298 1.81 -16.11 -1.59
C HIS A 298 2.64 -16.52 -0.35
N ASN A 299 3.01 -17.79 -0.24
CA ASN A 299 3.89 -18.28 0.83
C ASN A 299 5.27 -17.58 0.81
N THR A 300 5.76 -17.25 -0.38
CA THR A 300 7.02 -16.50 -0.56
C THR A 300 6.87 -15.07 -0.06
N VAL A 301 5.75 -14.41 -0.34
CA VAL A 301 5.43 -13.08 0.22
C VAL A 301 5.31 -13.11 1.74
N LEU A 302 4.73 -14.16 2.33
CA LEU A 302 4.74 -14.34 3.80
C LEU A 302 6.17 -14.35 4.36
N ASN A 303 7.09 -15.04 3.66
CA ASN A 303 8.48 -15.09 4.05
C ASN A 303 9.20 -13.74 3.83
N PHE A 304 8.82 -12.93 2.82
CA PHE A 304 9.33 -11.56 2.67
C PHE A 304 9.07 -10.76 3.94
N ILE A 305 7.83 -10.82 4.44
CA ILE A 305 7.38 -10.08 5.61
C ILE A 305 8.12 -10.57 6.85
N LEU A 306 8.18 -11.89 7.06
CA LEU A 306 8.78 -12.48 8.24
C LEU A 306 10.29 -12.20 8.32
N GLU A 307 11.04 -12.52 7.27
CA GLU A 307 12.50 -12.41 7.29
C GLU A 307 12.95 -10.95 7.34
N THR A 308 12.27 -10.06 6.63
CA THR A 308 12.58 -8.62 6.71
C THR A 308 12.25 -8.04 8.09
N SER A 309 11.14 -8.46 8.72
CA SER A 309 10.80 -8.04 10.08
C SER A 309 11.83 -8.53 11.10
N LYS A 310 12.38 -9.74 10.93
CA LYS A 310 13.47 -10.28 11.76
C LYS A 310 14.74 -9.43 11.66
N LEU A 311 15.16 -9.09 10.44
CA LEU A 311 16.33 -8.22 10.21
C LEU A 311 16.14 -6.83 10.84
N ILE A 312 14.94 -6.26 10.76
CA ILE A 312 14.63 -4.95 11.37
C ILE A 312 14.61 -5.06 12.89
N ARG A 313 14.05 -6.13 13.45
CA ARG A 313 14.07 -6.40 14.90
C ARG A 313 15.49 -6.54 15.42
N GLU A 314 16.38 -7.23 14.72
CA GLU A 314 17.79 -7.36 15.11
C GLU A 314 18.49 -6.00 15.22
N ARG A 315 18.14 -5.04 14.34
CA ARG A 315 18.72 -3.69 14.36
C ARG A 315 18.06 -2.75 15.37
N SER A 316 16.75 -2.86 15.57
CA SER A 316 15.93 -1.89 16.33
C SER A 316 15.54 -2.34 17.74
N GLY A 317 15.52 -3.66 17.99
CA GLY A 317 14.98 -4.26 19.21
C GLY A 317 13.45 -4.26 19.32
N ILE A 318 12.72 -3.86 18.27
CA ILE A 318 11.26 -3.73 18.30
C ILE A 318 10.58 -5.06 17.93
N ASN A 319 9.55 -5.43 18.71
CA ASN A 319 8.79 -6.67 18.51
C ASN A 319 7.35 -6.45 18.02
N LYS A 320 6.83 -5.23 18.01
CA LYS A 320 5.47 -4.96 17.53
C LYS A 320 5.49 -4.74 16.02
N VAL A 321 4.62 -5.42 15.29
CA VAL A 321 4.55 -5.36 13.83
C VAL A 321 3.15 -4.92 13.41
N ALA A 322 3.01 -3.71 12.87
CA ALA A 322 1.74 -3.22 12.33
C ALA A 322 1.60 -3.59 10.86
N LEU A 323 0.54 -4.31 10.50
CA LEU A 323 0.28 -4.76 9.13
C LEU A 323 -0.86 -3.92 8.52
N SER A 324 -0.55 -3.13 7.49
CA SER A 324 -1.51 -2.22 6.86
C SER A 324 -1.24 -2.00 5.37
N GLY A 325 -2.17 -1.35 4.67
CA GLY A 325 -2.19 -1.21 3.21
C GLY A 325 -3.15 -2.20 2.53
N GLY A 326 -3.56 -1.85 1.31
CA GLY A 326 -4.60 -2.57 0.55
C GLY A 326 -4.27 -4.04 0.26
N VAL A 327 -3.00 -4.43 0.21
CA VAL A 327 -2.61 -5.83 -0.05
C VAL A 327 -2.98 -6.75 1.11
N PHE A 328 -3.07 -6.24 2.35
CA PHE A 328 -3.53 -7.04 3.50
C PHE A 328 -5.05 -7.26 3.54
N GLN A 329 -5.80 -6.81 2.52
CA GLN A 329 -7.16 -7.32 2.26
C GLN A 329 -7.14 -8.77 1.77
N ASN A 330 -5.99 -9.25 1.29
CA ASN A 330 -5.76 -10.63 0.92
C ASN A 330 -5.78 -11.51 2.18
N ARG A 331 -6.78 -12.40 2.25
CA ARG A 331 -7.03 -13.26 3.40
C ARG A 331 -5.92 -14.30 3.56
N TYR A 332 -5.42 -14.85 2.46
CA TYR A 332 -4.32 -15.81 2.48
C TYR A 332 -3.08 -15.23 3.17
N LEU A 333 -2.72 -13.98 2.84
CA LEU A 333 -1.60 -13.29 3.47
C LEU A 333 -1.87 -13.02 4.96
N LEU A 334 -3.04 -12.49 5.30
CA LEU A 334 -3.35 -12.11 6.67
C LEU A 334 -3.43 -13.32 7.62
N GLU A 335 -4.11 -14.38 7.20
CA GLU A 335 -4.24 -15.63 7.96
C GLU A 335 -2.90 -16.38 8.04
N GLY A 336 -2.06 -16.29 7.01
CA GLY A 336 -0.75 -16.93 6.98
C GLY A 336 0.34 -16.20 7.78
N ILE A 337 0.37 -14.86 7.75
CA ILE A 337 1.47 -14.09 8.35
C ILE A 337 1.34 -13.96 9.86
N LYS A 338 0.12 -13.84 10.37
CA LYS A 338 -0.14 -13.65 11.80
C LYS A 338 0.49 -14.77 12.66
N PRO A 339 0.20 -16.07 12.43
CA PRO A 339 0.79 -17.14 13.24
C PRO A 339 2.32 -17.21 13.08
N LYS A 340 2.85 -16.99 11.87
CA LYS A 340 4.30 -16.97 11.62
C LYS A 340 5.02 -15.90 12.44
N LEU A 341 4.44 -14.70 12.54
CA LEU A 341 4.97 -13.62 13.37
C LEU A 341 4.91 -13.97 14.86
N GLU A 342 3.77 -14.51 15.33
CA GLU A 342 3.57 -14.92 16.73
C GLU A 342 4.54 -16.03 17.15
N GLU A 343 4.75 -17.05 16.30
CA GLU A 343 5.72 -18.14 16.51
C GLU A 343 7.16 -17.63 16.64
N GLU A 344 7.52 -16.58 15.91
CA GLU A 344 8.82 -15.91 16.00
C GLU A 344 8.89 -14.86 17.12
N GLY A 345 7.86 -14.74 17.97
CA GLY A 345 7.83 -13.87 19.15
C GLY A 345 7.51 -12.40 18.87
N PHE A 346 6.99 -12.08 17.68
CA PHE A 346 6.44 -10.75 17.39
C PHE A 346 5.02 -10.60 17.96
N ILE A 347 4.59 -9.34 18.08
CA ILE A 347 3.21 -8.97 18.43
C ILE A 347 2.60 -8.30 17.20
N PRO A 348 1.84 -9.04 16.36
CA PRO A 348 1.20 -8.47 15.18
C PRO A 348 0.01 -7.58 15.58
N LEU A 349 -0.06 -6.39 14.99
CA LEU A 349 -1.18 -5.46 15.08
C LEU A 349 -1.92 -5.50 13.75
N LEU A 350 -3.23 -5.76 13.81
CA LEU A 350 -4.10 -5.92 12.66
C LEU A 350 -5.26 -4.94 12.73
N HIS A 351 -5.79 -4.60 11.57
CA HIS A 351 -7.02 -3.82 11.46
C HIS A 351 -8.26 -4.66 11.75
N CYS A 352 -9.24 -4.04 12.40
CA CYS A 352 -10.54 -4.59 12.76
C CYS A 352 -11.65 -3.53 12.67
N ARG A 353 -11.35 -2.28 13.08
CA ARG A 353 -12.36 -1.20 13.14
C ARG A 353 -12.36 -0.31 11.91
N VAL A 354 -11.17 0.01 11.38
CA VAL A 354 -11.02 0.69 10.08
C VAL A 354 -10.41 -0.28 9.07
N PRO A 355 -10.66 -0.11 7.77
CA PRO A 355 -10.07 -1.00 6.77
C PRO A 355 -8.55 -0.80 6.67
N THR A 356 -7.84 -1.85 6.24
CA THR A 356 -6.40 -1.79 5.94
C THR A 356 -6.09 -0.96 4.70
N ASN A 357 -7.07 -0.72 3.83
CA ASN A 357 -6.92 0.07 2.61
C ASN A 357 -7.09 1.57 2.85
N ASP A 358 -7.04 2.36 1.79
CA ASP A 358 -7.14 3.82 1.79
C ASP A 358 -8.31 4.41 2.60
N GLY A 359 -9.39 3.65 2.82
CA GLY A 359 -10.48 4.06 3.69
C GLY A 359 -10.08 4.25 5.17
N GLY A 360 -8.93 3.72 5.59
CA GLY A 360 -8.35 3.88 6.94
C GLY A 360 -7.34 5.02 7.06
N ILE A 361 -6.87 5.60 5.95
CA ILE A 361 -5.78 6.61 5.94
C ILE A 361 -6.14 7.85 6.76
N SER A 362 -7.39 8.30 6.71
CA SER A 362 -7.82 9.52 7.40
C SER A 362 -7.66 9.43 8.92
N LEU A 363 -7.82 8.24 9.52
CA LEU A 363 -7.55 8.04 10.95
C LEU A 363 -6.06 8.24 11.26
N GLY A 364 -5.18 7.62 10.47
CA GLY A 364 -3.74 7.73 10.66
C GLY A 364 -3.26 9.16 10.51
N GLN A 365 -3.73 9.86 9.47
CA GLN A 365 -3.47 11.29 9.27
C GLN A 365 -3.91 12.12 10.48
N ALA A 366 -5.11 11.88 11.02
CA ALA A 366 -5.64 12.64 12.14
C ALA A 366 -4.79 12.48 13.41
N VAL A 367 -4.34 11.25 13.71
CA VAL A 367 -3.53 10.97 14.89
C VAL A 367 -2.11 11.54 14.76
N ILE A 368 -1.47 11.37 13.60
CA ILE A 368 -0.16 11.96 13.32
C ILE A 368 -0.22 13.48 13.45
N ALA A 369 -1.18 14.13 12.78
CA ALA A 369 -1.33 15.58 12.83
C ALA A 369 -1.61 16.12 14.23
N SER A 370 -2.36 15.37 15.03
CA SER A 370 -2.62 15.75 16.41
C SER A 370 -1.37 15.70 17.29
N LYS A 371 -0.43 14.79 17.00
CA LYS A 371 0.81 14.61 17.76
C LYS A 371 1.94 15.54 17.30
N ALA A 372 1.82 16.11 16.09
CA ALA A 372 2.77 17.04 15.48
C ALA A 372 2.90 18.38 16.21
#